data_AF-A0A7L3SH18-F1
#
_entry.id   AF-A0A7L3SH18-F1
#
_cell.length_a   1.000
_cell.length_b   1.000
_cell.length_c   1.000
_cell.angle_alpha   90.00
_cell.angle_beta   90.00
_cell.angle_gamma   90.00
#
_symmetry.space_group_name_H-M   'P 1'
#
loop_
_entity.id
_entity.type
_entity.pdbx_description
1 polymer ?
#
loop_
_entity_poly.entity_id
_entity_poly.type
_entity_poly.pdbx_seq_one_letter_code
_entity_poly.pdbx_strand_id
1 'polypeptide(L)'
;FQLGGCGILGVGIWLAVTQGNFATLSSSFPSLSAANLLIVTGTFVMIIGFVGCIGAIKENKCLLLSFFIMLLIIFLLELTVVILFFVYTDKIDKYAQRDLKKGLHLYGTDGNIGLTNAWSIIQTDFRCCGVSNYTDWFEVYNTTRVPDSCCLEFSENCGLHSPGTWWKAPCYETVKIWLQENLLAVGIFGLCTAMVQILGLTFAMTMYCQVVKADTYCA
;
A
#
# COMPACT_ATOMS: atom_id res chain seq x y z
N PHE A 1 7.90 -8.56 -15.67
CA PHE A 1 7.24 -9.07 -14.45
C PHE A 1 8.20 -9.81 -13.52
N GLN A 2 8.88 -10.88 -13.94
CA GLN A 2 9.76 -11.67 -13.04
C GLN A 2 10.79 -10.83 -12.26
N LEU A 3 11.65 -10.09 -12.97
CA LEU A 3 12.69 -9.25 -12.35
C LEU A 3 12.09 -8.14 -11.47
N GLY A 4 10.97 -7.56 -11.89
CA GLY A 4 10.24 -6.57 -11.10
C GLY A 4 9.68 -7.18 -9.81
N GLY A 5 9.11 -8.39 -9.87
CA GLY A 5 8.63 -9.13 -8.71
C GLY A 5 9.77 -9.44 -7.73
N CYS A 6 10.93 -9.89 -8.23
CA CYS A 6 12.13 -10.09 -7.39
C CYS A 6 12.59 -8.78 -6.72
N GLY A 7 12.57 -7.66 -7.46
CA GLY A 7 12.91 -6.36 -6.92
C GLY A 7 11.96 -5.92 -5.80
N ILE A 8 10.65 -5.99 -6.04
CA ILE A 8 9.61 -5.64 -5.06
C ILE A 8 9.72 -6.54 -3.82
N LEU A 9 9.88 -7.85 -4.01
CA LEU A 9 10.05 -8.81 -2.93
C LEU A 9 11.32 -8.51 -2.12
N GLY A 10 12.43 -8.21 -2.79
CA GLY A 10 13.68 -7.83 -2.15
C GLY A 10 13.55 -6.57 -1.29
N VAL A 11 12.88 -5.53 -1.81
CA VAL A 11 12.59 -4.31 -1.04
C VAL A 11 11.67 -4.62 0.15
N GLY A 12 10.64 -5.44 -0.03
CA GLY A 12 9.75 -5.87 1.05
C GLY A 12 10.49 -6.60 2.18
N ILE A 13 11.37 -7.55 1.84
CA ILE A 13 12.21 -8.27 2.81
C ILE A 13 13.19 -7.30 3.47
N TRP A 14 13.84 -6.43 2.71
CA TRP A 14 14.76 -5.42 3.25
C TRP A 14 14.05 -4.54 4.29
N LEU A 15 12.85 -4.04 3.99
CA LEU A 15 12.05 -3.26 4.92
C LEU A 15 11.66 -4.07 6.17
N ALA A 16 11.22 -5.32 5.99
CA ALA A 16 10.86 -6.20 7.10
C ALA A 16 12.05 -6.50 8.03
N VAL A 17 13.28 -6.55 7.50
CA VAL A 17 14.49 -6.79 8.29
C VAL A 17 15.03 -5.51 8.95
N THR A 18 15.11 -4.41 8.19
CA THR A 18 15.75 -3.17 8.65
C THR A 18 14.86 -2.32 9.54
N GLN A 19 13.56 -2.25 9.24
CA GLN A 19 12.59 -1.50 10.03
C GLN A 19 11.76 -2.43 10.94
N GLY A 20 12.06 -3.74 10.91
CA GLY A 20 11.20 -4.78 11.47
C GLY A 20 9.83 -4.84 10.77
N ASN A 21 8.94 -5.75 11.18
CA ASN A 21 7.58 -5.88 10.62
C ASN A 21 6.67 -4.65 10.84
N PHE A 22 7.20 -3.53 11.32
CA PHE A 22 6.46 -2.68 12.25
C PHE A 22 5.78 -1.46 11.63
N ALA A 23 5.93 -1.16 10.34
CA ALA A 23 5.18 -0.08 9.67
C ALA A 23 3.71 -0.50 9.41
N THR A 24 2.98 -0.76 10.48
CA THR A 24 1.58 -1.18 10.47
C THR A 24 0.70 -0.05 9.94
N LEU A 25 0.04 -0.29 8.81
CA LEU A 25 -0.82 0.69 8.14
C LEU A 25 -2.22 0.75 8.74
N SER A 26 -2.66 -0.31 9.42
CA SER A 26 -3.96 -0.37 10.07
C SER A 26 -3.85 -1.00 11.45
N SER A 27 -4.35 -0.30 12.46
CA SER A 27 -4.38 -0.80 13.84
C SER A 27 -5.33 -2.00 14.00
N SER A 28 -6.40 -2.04 13.19
CA SER A 28 -7.33 -3.17 13.16
C SER A 28 -6.73 -4.41 12.48
N PHE A 29 -5.69 -4.25 11.67
CA PHE A 29 -5.00 -5.34 10.97
C PHE A 29 -3.49 -5.24 11.14
N PRO A 30 -2.94 -5.68 12.29
CA PRO A 30 -1.50 -5.56 12.58
C PRO A 30 -0.60 -6.30 11.58
N SER A 31 -1.13 -7.28 10.85
CA SER A 31 -0.45 -7.96 9.73
C SER A 31 -0.32 -7.10 8.47
N LEU A 32 -1.10 -6.03 8.34
CA LEU A 32 -1.13 -5.13 7.19
C LEU A 32 -0.07 -4.04 7.37
N SER A 33 1.18 -4.45 7.21
CA SER A 33 2.35 -3.58 7.17
C SER A 33 2.77 -3.31 5.73
N ALA A 34 3.34 -2.13 5.46
CA ALA A 34 3.86 -1.80 4.12
C ALA A 34 4.86 -2.86 3.62
N ALA A 35 5.72 -3.37 4.50
CA ALA A 35 6.67 -4.43 4.18
C ALA A 35 5.96 -5.74 3.76
N ASN A 36 4.95 -6.17 4.53
CA ASN A 36 4.18 -7.38 4.22
C ASN A 36 3.42 -7.26 2.91
N LEU A 37 2.84 -6.08 2.61
CA LEU A 37 2.18 -5.84 1.34
C LEU A 37 3.15 -5.96 0.16
N LEU A 38 4.37 -5.43 0.28
CA LEU A 38 5.40 -5.54 -0.75
C LEU A 38 5.88 -6.99 -0.91
N ILE A 39 6.07 -7.73 0.17
CA ILE A 39 6.42 -9.15 0.11
C ILE A 39 5.35 -9.94 -0.62
N VAL A 40 4.09 -9.84 -0.18
CA VAL A 40 2.96 -10.56 -0.77
C VAL A 40 2.81 -10.21 -2.25
N THR A 41 2.76 -8.92 -2.58
CA THR A 41 2.61 -8.45 -3.97
C THR A 41 3.79 -8.90 -4.83
N GLY A 42 5.02 -8.77 -4.33
CA GLY A 42 6.24 -9.20 -5.03
C GLY A 42 6.25 -10.69 -5.33
N THR A 43 5.88 -11.53 -4.35
CA THR A 43 5.76 -12.98 -4.54
C THR A 43 4.71 -13.33 -5.58
N PHE A 44 3.51 -12.71 -5.53
CA PHE A 44 2.47 -12.95 -6.54
C PHE A 44 2.92 -12.56 -7.96
N VAL A 45 3.50 -11.37 -8.11
CA VAL A 45 4.02 -10.89 -9.41
C VAL A 45 5.12 -11.80 -9.95
N MET A 46 5.97 -12.33 -9.07
CA MET A 46 7.01 -13.31 -9.44
C MET A 46 6.40 -14.64 -9.89
N ILE A 47 5.42 -15.20 -9.18
CA ILE A 47 4.76 -16.45 -9.59
C ILE A 47 4.09 -16.29 -10.96
N ILE A 48 3.33 -15.21 -11.14
CA ILE A 48 2.64 -14.92 -12.41
C ILE A 48 3.64 -14.74 -13.55
N GLY A 49 4.72 -14.00 -13.30
CA GLY A 49 5.81 -13.82 -14.25
C GLY A 49 6.47 -15.14 -14.66
N PHE A 50 6.69 -16.05 -13.71
CA PHE A 50 7.27 -17.35 -13.97
C PHE A 50 6.34 -18.24 -14.80
N VAL A 51 5.06 -18.33 -14.43
CA VAL A 51 4.06 -19.11 -15.18
C VAL A 51 3.93 -18.58 -16.61
N GLY A 52 3.85 -17.26 -16.80
CA GLY A 52 3.78 -16.66 -18.13
C GLY A 52 5.03 -16.93 -18.97
N CYS A 53 6.22 -16.80 -18.38
CA CYS A 53 7.50 -17.03 -19.06
C CYS A 53 7.66 -18.50 -19.49
N ILE A 54 7.45 -19.45 -18.56
CA ILE A 54 7.55 -20.88 -18.86
C ILE A 54 6.44 -21.32 -19.82
N GLY A 55 5.22 -20.81 -19.65
CA GLY A 55 4.10 -21.08 -20.55
C GLY A 55 4.40 -20.67 -22.00
N ALA A 56 5.04 -19.51 -22.18
CA ALA A 56 5.47 -19.05 -23.50
C ALA A 56 6.63 -19.89 -24.05
N ILE A 57 7.71 -20.11 -23.29
CA ILE A 57 8.90 -20.85 -23.77
C ILE A 57 8.58 -22.31 -24.09
N LYS A 58 7.75 -22.95 -23.26
CA LYS A 58 7.37 -24.35 -23.43
C LYS A 58 6.15 -24.55 -24.32
N GLU A 59 5.56 -23.45 -24.82
CA GLU A 59 4.30 -23.46 -25.57
C GLU A 59 3.22 -24.33 -24.90
N ASN A 60 3.18 -24.32 -23.56
CA ASN A 60 2.31 -25.21 -22.80
C ASN A 60 0.94 -24.55 -22.61
N LYS A 61 -0.07 -25.13 -23.28
CA LYS A 61 -1.47 -24.68 -23.24
C LYS A 61 -2.01 -24.44 -21.83
N CYS A 62 -1.77 -25.38 -20.90
CA CYS A 62 -2.30 -25.31 -19.54
C CYS A 62 -1.66 -24.16 -18.76
N LEU A 63 -0.34 -23.96 -18.89
CA LEU A 63 0.37 -22.86 -18.24
C LEU A 63 -0.05 -21.50 -18.81
N LEU A 64 -0.21 -21.41 -20.12
CA LEU A 64 -0.62 -20.19 -20.79
C LEU A 64 -2.07 -19.79 -20.45
N LEU A 65 -2.97 -20.77 -20.39
CA LEU A 65 -4.34 -20.56 -19.91
C LEU A 65 -4.36 -20.17 -18.42
N SER A 66 -3.54 -20.79 -17.59
CA SER A 66 -3.41 -20.44 -16.17
C SER A 66 -2.93 -19.00 -15.99
N PHE A 67 -1.93 -18.58 -16.78
CA PHE A 67 -1.46 -17.19 -16.80
C PHE A 67 -2.56 -16.21 -17.19
N PHE A 68 -3.33 -16.53 -18.25
CA PHE A 68 -4.48 -15.73 -18.67
C PHE A 68 -5.53 -15.59 -17.56
N ILE A 69 -5.93 -16.70 -16.92
CA ILE A 69 -6.93 -16.70 -15.84
C ILE A 69 -6.44 -15.86 -14.66
N MET A 70 -5.17 -16.01 -14.25
CA MET A 70 -4.61 -15.21 -13.15
C MET A 70 -4.62 -13.71 -13.46
N LEU A 71 -4.19 -13.31 -14.67
CA LEU A 71 -4.25 -11.90 -15.08
C LEU A 71 -5.68 -11.37 -15.14
N LEU A 72 -6.64 -12.18 -15.61
CA LEU A 72 -8.04 -11.78 -15.70
C LEU A 72 -8.64 -11.55 -14.32
N ILE A 73 -8.36 -12.43 -13.36
CA ILE A 73 -8.81 -12.27 -11.96
C ILE A 73 -8.23 -10.98 -11.37
N ILE A 74 -6.94 -10.71 -11.59
CA ILE A 74 -6.31 -9.48 -11.09
C ILE A 74 -6.96 -8.24 -11.69
N PHE A 75 -7.17 -8.22 -13.00
CA PHE A 75 -7.82 -7.10 -13.68
C PHE A 75 -9.23 -6.82 -13.13
N LEU A 76 -10.01 -7.88 -12.89
CA LEU A 76 -11.35 -7.75 -12.30
C LEU A 76 -11.30 -7.26 -10.84
N LEU A 77 -10.32 -7.71 -10.05
CA LEU A 77 -10.11 -7.23 -8.69
C LEU A 77 -9.71 -5.75 -8.67
N GLU A 78 -8.80 -5.34 -9.54
CA GLU A 78 -8.39 -3.93 -9.68
C GLU A 78 -9.58 -3.05 -10.06
N LEU A 79 -10.38 -3.46 -11.06
CA LEU A 79 -11.59 -2.75 -11.44
C LEU A 79 -12.59 -2.64 -10.28
N THR A 80 -12.77 -3.74 -9.54
CA THR A 80 -13.68 -3.76 -8.38
C THR A 80 -13.21 -2.81 -7.28
N VAL A 81 -11.91 -2.82 -6.95
CA VAL A 81 -11.33 -1.92 -5.95
C VAL A 81 -11.49 -0.46 -6.36
N VAL A 82 -11.23 -0.13 -7.63
CA VAL A 82 -11.40 1.24 -8.16
C VAL A 82 -12.87 1.67 -8.05
N ILE A 83 -13.82 0.84 -8.48
CA ILE A 83 -15.26 1.15 -8.39
C ILE A 83 -15.67 1.34 -6.93
N LEU A 84 -15.28 0.44 -6.03
CA LEU A 84 -15.60 0.54 -4.60
C LEU A 84 -15.00 1.80 -3.98
N PHE A 85 -13.77 2.15 -4.33
CA PHE A 85 -13.12 3.37 -3.85
C PHE A 85 -13.94 4.60 -4.24
N PHE A 86 -14.29 4.75 -5.52
CA PHE A 86 -15.08 5.89 -6.00
C PHE A 86 -16.48 5.94 -5.37
N VAL A 87 -17.21 4.82 -5.36
CA VAL A 87 -18.60 4.76 -4.84
C VAL A 87 -18.67 5.01 -3.33
N TYR A 88 -17.69 4.54 -2.56
CA TYR A 88 -17.71 4.60 -1.10
C TYR A 88 -16.71 5.59 -0.50
N THR A 89 -16.24 6.57 -1.26
CA THR A 89 -15.23 7.56 -0.83
C THR A 89 -15.56 8.15 0.55
N ASP A 90 -16.79 8.62 0.78
CA ASP A 90 -17.18 9.23 2.08
C ASP A 90 -17.16 8.24 3.25
N LYS A 91 -17.48 6.97 2.99
CA LYS A 91 -17.43 5.93 4.03
C LYS A 91 -15.98 5.58 4.35
N ILE A 92 -15.16 5.40 3.30
CA ILE A 92 -13.73 5.11 3.43
C ILE A 92 -13.05 6.21 4.25
N ASP A 93 -13.40 7.48 4.01
CA ASP A 93 -12.86 8.61 4.75
C ASP A 93 -13.08 8.49 6.27
N LYS A 94 -14.34 8.24 6.67
CA LYS A 94 -14.70 8.05 8.08
C LYS A 94 -14.08 6.80 8.69
N TYR A 95 -13.99 5.71 7.93
CA TYR A 95 -13.34 4.48 8.39
C TYR A 95 -11.84 4.68 8.60
N ALA A 96 -11.16 5.35 7.67
CA ALA A 96 -9.73 5.65 7.76
C ALA A 96 -9.42 6.52 8.97
N GLN A 97 -10.16 7.63 9.18
CA GLN A 97 -9.97 8.47 10.36
C GLN A 97 -10.18 7.68 11.66
N ARG A 98 -11.21 6.83 11.74
CA ARG A 98 -11.46 6.01 12.93
C ARG A 98 -10.34 5.00 13.17
N ASP A 99 -9.83 4.35 12.13
CA ASP A 99 -8.76 3.36 12.24
C ASP A 99 -7.42 4.01 12.63
N LEU A 100 -7.14 5.19 12.10
CA LEU A 100 -5.97 6.01 12.48
C LEU A 100 -6.08 6.46 13.95
N LYS A 101 -7.25 6.90 14.41
CA LYS A 101 -7.47 7.26 15.82
C LYS A 101 -7.29 6.07 16.76
N LYS A 102 -7.72 4.86 16.35
CA LYS A 102 -7.39 3.63 17.10
C LYS A 102 -5.89 3.37 17.12
N GLY A 103 -5.19 3.62 16.00
CA GLY A 103 -3.74 3.49 15.90
C GLY A 103 -2.97 4.44 16.84
N LEU A 104 -3.51 5.63 17.12
CA LEU A 104 -2.93 6.55 18.09
C LEU A 104 -2.78 5.91 19.49
N HIS A 105 -3.72 5.07 19.92
CA HIS A 105 -3.65 4.39 21.23
C HIS A 105 -2.55 3.32 21.31
N LEU A 106 -2.03 2.86 20.16
CA LEU A 106 -0.92 1.91 20.10
C LEU A 106 0.45 2.62 20.03
N TYR A 107 0.46 3.96 19.92
CA TYR A 107 1.70 4.74 19.85
C TYR A 107 2.51 4.61 21.15
N GLY A 108 3.80 4.32 21.02
CA GLY A 108 4.73 4.15 22.16
C GLY A 108 4.52 2.87 22.98
N THR A 109 3.65 1.95 22.55
CA THR A 109 3.44 0.66 23.24
C THR A 109 4.43 -0.41 22.78
N ASP A 110 4.76 -1.34 23.67
CA ASP A 110 5.67 -2.46 23.37
C ASP A 110 5.15 -3.29 22.19
N GLY A 111 6.02 -3.53 21.20
CA GLY A 111 5.67 -4.24 19.96
C GLY A 111 5.10 -3.37 18.83
N ASN A 112 4.84 -2.08 19.05
CA ASN A 112 4.31 -1.14 18.05
C ASN A 112 5.31 -0.02 17.66
N ILE A 113 6.60 -0.33 17.68
CA ILE A 113 7.68 0.64 17.43
C ILE A 113 7.60 1.24 16.02
N GLY A 114 7.30 0.44 14.99
CA GLY A 114 7.20 0.97 13.63
C GLY A 114 5.93 1.75 13.36
N LEU A 115 4.83 1.49 14.08
CA LEU A 115 3.66 2.37 14.06
C LEU A 115 4.02 3.72 14.67
N THR A 116 4.79 3.69 15.76
CA THR A 116 5.33 4.89 16.41
C THR A 116 6.24 5.67 15.46
N ASN A 117 7.16 4.99 14.77
CA ASN A 117 8.03 5.61 13.76
C ASN A 117 7.23 6.17 12.57
N ALA A 118 6.25 5.44 12.05
CA ALA A 118 5.41 5.90 10.96
C ALA A 118 4.64 7.18 11.34
N TRP A 119 4.09 7.23 12.55
CA TRP A 119 3.46 8.45 13.07
C TRP A 119 4.44 9.60 13.19
N SER A 120 5.65 9.36 13.72
CA SER A 120 6.68 10.40 13.85
C SER A 120 7.13 10.94 12.48
N ILE A 121 7.30 10.07 11.48
CA ILE A 121 7.63 10.43 10.11
C ILE A 121 6.52 11.27 9.49
N ILE A 122 5.26 10.80 9.54
CA ILE A 122 4.13 11.52 8.95
C ILE A 122 3.99 12.92 9.56
N GLN A 123 4.07 13.04 10.89
CA GLN A 123 3.94 14.32 11.58
C GLN A 123 5.06 15.29 11.21
N THR A 124 6.30 14.79 11.09
CA THR A 124 7.48 15.60 10.77
C THR A 124 7.48 16.02 9.29
N ASP A 125 7.24 15.09 8.38
CA ASP A 125 7.30 15.32 6.93
C ASP A 125 6.13 16.19 6.44
N PHE A 126 4.92 15.92 6.93
CA PHE A 126 3.71 16.67 6.56
C PHE A 126 3.43 17.86 7.50
N ARG A 127 4.26 18.10 8.52
CA ARG A 127 4.14 19.24 9.46
C ARG A 127 2.74 19.36 10.04
N CYS A 128 2.26 18.25 10.59
CA CYS A 128 0.90 18.07 11.07
C CYS A 128 0.90 17.38 12.44
N CYS A 129 -0.21 17.43 13.16
CA CYS A 129 -0.34 16.75 14.45
C CYS A 129 -1.73 16.16 14.69
N GLY A 130 -1.75 14.87 15.06
CA GLY A 130 -2.98 14.12 15.30
C GLY A 130 -3.72 13.76 14.01
N VAL A 131 -4.83 13.03 14.13
CA VAL A 131 -5.59 12.58 12.96
C VAL A 131 -6.42 13.73 12.41
N SER A 132 -7.31 14.26 13.24
CA SER A 132 -8.21 15.37 12.93
C SER A 132 -7.84 16.63 13.70
N ASN A 133 -7.10 16.51 14.80
CA ASN A 133 -6.60 17.63 15.59
C ASN A 133 -5.45 17.18 16.50
N TYR A 134 -4.55 18.08 16.90
CA TYR A 134 -3.51 17.79 17.88
C TYR A 134 -4.08 17.32 19.23
N THR A 135 -5.30 17.74 19.57
CA THR A 135 -6.02 17.31 20.78
C THR A 135 -6.33 15.81 20.80
N ASP A 136 -6.29 15.12 19.65
CA ASP A 136 -6.46 13.66 19.60
C ASP A 136 -5.40 12.94 20.49
N TRP A 137 -4.22 13.54 20.67
CA TRP A 137 -3.18 13.00 21.56
C TRP A 137 -3.49 13.15 23.04
N PHE A 138 -4.36 14.09 23.42
CA PHE A 138 -4.71 14.29 24.82
C PHE A 138 -5.53 13.12 25.35
N GLU A 139 -6.36 12.52 24.50
CA GLU A 139 -7.11 11.30 24.81
C GLU A 139 -6.18 10.09 24.96
N VAL A 140 -5.09 10.04 24.18
CA VAL A 140 -4.10 8.95 24.23
C VAL A 140 -3.27 9.01 25.50
N TYR A 141 -2.73 10.19 25.82
CA TYR A 141 -1.82 10.38 26.95
C TYR A 141 -2.56 10.70 28.26
N ASN A 142 -3.87 10.93 28.21
CA ASN A 142 -4.70 11.37 29.34
C ASN A 142 -4.15 12.65 30.02
N THR A 143 -3.50 13.52 29.25
CA THR A 143 -2.93 14.79 29.70
C THR A 143 -2.72 15.72 28.49
N THR A 144 -2.54 17.02 28.70
CA THR A 144 -2.34 18.02 27.64
C THR A 144 -0.93 17.96 27.07
N ARG A 145 -0.61 16.86 26.36
CA ARG A 145 0.68 16.64 25.70
C ARG A 145 0.51 16.04 24.31
N VAL A 146 1.50 16.26 23.46
CA VAL A 146 1.66 15.63 22.15
C VAL A 146 3.02 14.93 22.07
N PRO A 147 3.26 14.04 21.09
CA PRO A 147 4.60 13.53 20.81
C PRO A 147 5.54 14.65 20.33
N ASP A 148 6.84 14.51 20.56
CA ASP A 148 7.83 15.53 20.14
C ASP A 148 7.89 15.71 18.61
N SER A 149 7.44 14.72 17.83
CA SER A 149 7.28 14.83 16.37
C SER A 149 6.22 15.85 15.94
N CYS A 150 5.33 16.27 16.84
CA CYS A 150 4.34 17.32 16.58
C CYS A 150 4.89 18.74 16.76
N CYS A 151 6.14 18.91 17.17
CA CYS A 151 6.73 20.22 17.43
C CYS A 151 7.13 20.96 16.15
N LEU A 152 6.97 22.30 16.16
CA LEU A 152 7.38 23.18 15.06
C LEU A 152 8.89 23.08 14.80
N GLU A 153 9.66 23.10 15.88
CA GLU A 153 11.08 22.82 15.91
C GLU A 153 11.31 21.63 16.83
N PHE A 154 12.03 20.63 16.34
CA PHE A 154 12.34 19.45 17.14
C PHE A 154 13.22 19.85 18.32
N SER A 155 12.69 19.67 19.52
CA SER A 155 13.42 19.76 20.77
C SER A 155 12.91 18.71 21.73
N GLU A 156 13.83 18.18 22.53
CA GLU A 156 13.51 17.13 23.49
C GLU A 156 12.46 17.64 24.49
N ASN A 157 11.36 16.90 24.67
CA ASN A 157 10.26 17.24 25.57
C ASN A 157 9.44 18.49 25.20
N CYS A 158 9.51 18.98 23.95
CA CYS A 158 8.65 20.10 23.51
C CYS A 158 7.15 19.77 23.57
N GLY A 159 6.79 18.50 23.42
CA GLY A 159 5.39 18.06 23.49
C GLY A 159 4.72 18.25 24.86
N LEU A 160 5.47 18.58 25.92
CA LEU A 160 4.98 18.64 27.31
C LEU A 160 4.61 20.04 27.82
N HIS A 161 5.28 21.11 27.35
CA HIS A 161 5.24 22.42 28.06
C HIS A 161 4.82 23.63 27.23
N SER A 162 4.58 23.50 25.91
CA SER A 162 4.37 24.66 25.03
C SER A 162 3.31 24.42 23.94
N PRO A 163 2.00 24.54 24.22
CA PRO A 163 0.96 24.38 23.21
C PRO A 163 1.04 25.38 22.04
N GLY A 164 1.77 26.49 22.21
CA GLY A 164 2.04 27.46 21.15
C GLY A 164 3.06 26.99 20.10
N THR A 165 3.82 25.92 20.36
CA THR A 165 4.92 25.45 19.52
C THR A 165 4.63 24.12 18.82
N TRP A 166 3.36 23.74 18.68
CA TRP A 166 2.94 22.50 18.03
C TRP A 166 2.28 22.77 16.67
N TRP A 167 2.38 21.80 15.75
CA TRP A 167 1.61 21.81 14.51
C TRP A 167 0.11 21.75 14.83
N LYS A 168 -0.65 22.63 14.20
CA LYS A 168 -2.13 22.68 14.35
C LYS A 168 -2.85 22.02 13.18
N ALA A 169 -2.14 21.76 12.08
CA ALA A 169 -2.72 21.13 10.90
C ALA A 169 -3.03 19.65 11.18
N PRO A 170 -4.22 19.15 10.78
CA PRO A 170 -4.58 17.74 10.96
C PRO A 170 -3.90 16.84 9.92
N CYS A 171 -3.23 15.77 10.37
CA CYS A 171 -2.45 14.93 9.45
C CYS A 171 -3.31 14.24 8.39
N TYR A 172 -4.53 13.82 8.74
CA TYR A 172 -5.39 13.12 7.79
C TYR A 172 -5.74 14.00 6.59
N GLU A 173 -6.17 15.25 6.84
CA GLU A 173 -6.55 16.17 5.76
C GLU A 173 -5.32 16.63 4.98
N THR A 174 -4.20 16.90 5.66
CA THR A 174 -2.94 17.29 4.98
C THR A 174 -2.46 16.19 4.02
N VAL A 175 -2.46 14.93 4.45
CA VAL A 175 -2.08 13.79 3.58
C VAL A 175 -3.10 13.59 2.46
N LYS A 176 -4.39 13.77 2.74
CA LYS A 176 -5.46 13.67 1.73
C LYS A 176 -5.32 14.73 0.64
N ILE A 177 -5.03 15.98 1.00
CA ILE A 177 -4.77 17.07 0.05
C ILE A 177 -3.54 16.74 -0.79
N TRP A 178 -2.46 16.28 -0.16
CA TRP A 178 -1.26 15.86 -0.89
C TRP A 178 -1.56 14.72 -1.89
N LEU A 179 -2.37 13.74 -1.48
CA LEU A 179 -2.81 12.66 -2.38
C LEU A 179 -3.66 13.18 -3.54
N GLN A 180 -4.53 14.16 -3.30
CA GLN A 180 -5.36 14.77 -4.34
C GLN A 180 -4.52 15.55 -5.36
N GLU A 181 -3.51 16.29 -4.90
CA GLU A 181 -2.56 16.99 -5.77
C GLU A 181 -1.74 16.03 -6.63
N ASN A 182 -1.39 14.87 -6.08
CA ASN A 182 -0.62 13.83 -6.76
C ASN A 182 -1.50 12.76 -7.42
N LEU A 183 -2.82 12.93 -7.44
CA LEU A 183 -3.77 11.92 -7.96
C LEU A 183 -3.54 11.65 -9.45
N LEU A 184 -3.08 12.65 -10.21
CA LEU A 184 -2.70 12.47 -11.62
C LEU A 184 -1.59 11.44 -11.79
N ALA A 185 -0.56 11.48 -10.94
CA ALA A 185 0.55 10.52 -11.02
C ALA A 185 0.07 9.10 -10.70
N VAL A 186 -0.76 8.94 -9.65
CA VAL A 186 -1.36 7.65 -9.28
C VAL A 186 -2.26 7.13 -10.39
N GLY A 187 -3.08 7.99 -10.99
CA GLY A 187 -3.96 7.65 -12.11
C GLY A 187 -3.19 7.19 -13.34
N ILE A 188 -2.09 7.87 -13.69
CA ILE A 188 -1.21 7.47 -14.80
C ILE A 188 -0.60 6.09 -14.53
N PHE A 189 -0.09 5.86 -13.32
CA PHE A 189 0.46 4.55 -12.95
C PHE A 189 -0.58 3.44 -13.08
N GLY A 190 -1.78 3.64 -12.54
CA GLY A 190 -2.88 2.69 -12.64
C GLY A 190 -3.31 2.41 -14.10
N LEU A 191 -3.38 3.45 -14.93
CA LEU A 191 -3.71 3.29 -16.35
C LEU A 191 -2.64 2.50 -17.11
N CYS A 192 -1.36 2.77 -16.84
CA CYS A 192 -0.24 2.01 -17.41
C CYS A 192 -0.31 0.53 -16.99
N THR A 193 -0.58 0.25 -15.72
CA THR A 193 -0.75 -1.12 -15.21
C THR A 193 -1.89 -1.84 -15.93
N ALA A 194 -3.06 -1.20 -16.06
CA ALA A 194 -4.21 -1.76 -16.76
C ALA A 194 -3.91 -2.05 -18.25
N MET A 195 -3.22 -1.12 -18.94
CA MET A 195 -2.81 -1.33 -20.33
C MET A 195 -1.88 -2.55 -20.48
N VAL A 196 -0.88 -2.68 -19.60
CA VAL A 196 0.06 -3.82 -19.65
C VAL A 196 -0.67 -5.14 -19.37
N GLN A 197 -1.65 -5.16 -18.45
CA GLN A 197 -2.46 -6.35 -18.20
C GLN A 197 -3.30 -6.74 -19.41
N ILE A 198 -3.96 -5.78 -20.07
CA ILE A 198 -4.75 -6.04 -21.28
C ILE A 198 -3.86 -6.61 -22.39
N LEU A 199 -2.66 -6.07 -22.59
CA LEU A 199 -1.68 -6.62 -23.53
C LEU A 199 -1.25 -8.04 -23.14
N GLY A 200 -1.04 -8.29 -21.85
CA GLY A 200 -0.73 -9.64 -21.35
C GLY A 200 -1.85 -10.65 -21.65
N LEU A 201 -3.10 -10.25 -21.44
CA LEU A 201 -4.28 -11.06 -21.73
C LEU A 201 -4.43 -11.36 -23.23
N THR A 202 -4.26 -10.34 -24.08
CA THR A 202 -4.36 -10.51 -25.53
C THR A 202 -3.26 -11.44 -26.04
N PHE A 203 -2.00 -11.22 -25.65
CA PHE A 203 -0.89 -12.06 -26.08
C PHE A 203 -1.01 -13.50 -25.58
N ALA A 204 -1.42 -13.71 -24.33
CA ALA A 204 -1.63 -15.04 -23.78
C ALA A 204 -2.69 -15.81 -24.59
N MET A 205 -3.82 -15.16 -24.91
CA MET A 205 -4.90 -15.81 -25.66
C MET A 205 -4.52 -16.05 -27.13
N THR A 206 -3.83 -15.10 -27.78
CA THR A 206 -3.39 -15.29 -29.17
C THR A 206 -2.40 -16.45 -29.28
N MET A 207 -1.44 -16.53 -28.35
CA MET A 207 -0.45 -17.61 -28.34
C MET A 207 -1.13 -18.95 -28.01
N TYR A 208 -2.08 -18.98 -27.07
CA TYR A 208 -2.84 -20.19 -26.75
C TYR A 208 -3.59 -20.72 -27.99
N CYS A 209 -4.27 -19.84 -28.72
CA CYS A 209 -4.96 -20.21 -29.95
C CYS A 209 -4.01 -20.73 -31.03
N GLN A 210 -2.81 -20.15 -31.15
CA GLN A 210 -1.79 -20.62 -32.09
C GLN A 210 -1.29 -22.02 -31.75
N VAL A 211 -0.98 -22.28 -30.47
CA VAL A 211 -0.54 -23.59 -29.99
C VAL A 211 -1.63 -24.65 -30.16
N VAL A 212 -2.89 -24.31 -29.88
CA VAL A 212 -4.02 -25.22 -30.11
C VAL A 212 -4.18 -25.58 -31.58
N LYS A 213 -4.09 -24.59 -32.48
CA LYS A 213 -4.10 -24.86 -33.92
C LYS A 213 -2.96 -25.76 -34.34
N ALA A 214 -1.72 -25.47 -33.93
CA ALA A 214 -0.55 -26.27 -34.30
C ALA A 214 -0.72 -27.75 -33.92
N ASP A 215 -1.14 -28.03 -32.69
CA ASP A 215 -1.40 -29.42 -32.24
C ASP A 215 -2.53 -30.10 -33.01
N THR A 216 -3.51 -29.34 -33.53
CA THR A 216 -4.64 -29.91 -34.29
C THR A 216 -4.25 -30.26 -35.73
N TYR A 217 -3.27 -29.55 -36.31
CA TYR A 217 -2.76 -29.82 -37.67
C TYR A 217 -1.60 -30.82 -37.70
N CYS A 218 -0.90 -31.02 -36.57
CA CYS A 218 0.24 -31.94 -36.46
C CYS A 218 -0.11 -33.30 -35.83
N ALA A 219 -1.38 -33.53 -35.45
CA ALA A 219 -1.90 -34.82 -34.98
C ALA A 219 -2.60 -35.58 -36.12
#